data_AF-A0A7J6W5M1-F1
#
_entry.id   AF-A0A7J6W5M1-F1
#
_cell.length_a   1.000
_cell.length_b   1.000
_cell.length_c   1.000
_cell.angle_alpha   90.00
_cell.angle_beta   90.00
_cell.angle_gamma   90.00
#
_symmetry.space_group_name_H-M   'P 1'
#
loop_
_entity.id
_entity.type
_entity.pdbx_description
1 polymer ?
#
loop_
_entity_poly.entity_id
_entity_poly.type
_entity_poly.pdbx_seq_one_letter_code
_entity_poly.pdbx_strand_id
1 'polypeptide(L)'
;KVTFILHFFLIQSVAAHPDTRQLFLNAHIPLYLYPFLYTTCNSKPFDYLRLTSLGVIGALVKENDADAVSFLLSTEIVPLCLRSMEVGSQLSKNSTSSELAGVNAQCLDEAHRGPGSKALTFNSQMYIAWSMDC
;
A
#
# COMPACT_ATOMS: atom_id res chain seq x y z
N LYS A 1 22.74 -5.09 1.36
CA LYS A 1 21.61 -4.86 2.31
C LYS A 1 21.26 -3.38 2.42
N VAL A 2 22.22 -2.49 2.76
CA VAL A 2 21.98 -1.03 2.88
C VAL A 2 21.64 -0.34 1.54
N THR A 3 22.28 -0.75 0.43
CA THR A 3 22.03 -0.17 -0.90
C THR A 3 20.60 -0.36 -1.41
N PHE A 4 19.95 -1.46 -1.04
CA PHE A 4 18.59 -1.78 -1.49
C PHE A 4 17.54 -0.93 -0.76
N ILE A 5 17.76 -0.67 0.54
CA ILE A 5 16.89 0.19 1.37
C ILE A 5 16.98 1.66 0.91
N LEU A 6 18.17 2.14 0.55
CA LEU A 6 18.36 3.49 0.02
C LEU A 6 17.55 3.74 -1.25
N HIS A 7 17.48 2.75 -2.16
CA HIS A 7 16.74 2.88 -3.40
C HIS A 7 15.24 3.08 -3.14
N PHE A 8 14.67 2.34 -2.18
CA PHE A 8 13.28 2.49 -1.79
C PHE A 8 13.00 3.82 -1.05
N PHE A 9 13.92 4.27 -0.20
CA PHE A 9 13.80 5.56 0.48
C PHE A 9 13.74 6.73 -0.49
N LEU A 10 14.55 6.70 -1.55
CA LEU A 10 14.50 7.70 -2.62
C LEU A 10 13.14 7.67 -3.33
N ILE A 11 12.65 6.48 -3.67
CA ILE A 11 11.34 6.32 -4.30
C ILE A 11 10.23 6.85 -3.38
N GLN A 12 10.30 6.56 -2.08
CA GLN A 12 9.33 7.03 -1.09
C GLN A 12 9.35 8.55 -0.95
N SER A 13 10.52 9.19 -0.96
CA SER A 13 10.63 10.66 -0.98
C SER A 13 10.07 11.27 -2.26
N VAL A 14 10.34 10.67 -3.43
CA VAL A 14 9.79 11.13 -4.72
C VAL A 14 8.26 10.99 -4.75
N ALA A 15 7.73 9.92 -4.15
CA ALA A 15 6.30 9.69 -4.01
C ALA A 15 5.63 10.67 -3.02
N ALA A 16 6.33 11.05 -1.95
CA ALA A 16 5.82 11.99 -0.94
C ALA A 16 5.86 13.45 -1.42
N HIS A 17 6.77 13.81 -2.32
CA HIS A 17 6.92 15.19 -2.76
C HIS A 17 5.85 15.60 -3.79
N PRO A 18 5.09 16.69 -3.56
CA PRO A 18 3.92 17.05 -4.37
C PRO A 18 4.25 17.30 -5.85
N ASP A 19 5.38 17.95 -6.15
CA ASP A 19 5.76 18.27 -7.54
C ASP A 19 6.19 17.03 -8.35
N THR A 20 6.67 15.97 -7.69
CA THR A 20 7.19 14.77 -8.38
C THR A 20 6.21 13.61 -8.33
N ARG A 21 5.25 13.62 -7.41
CA ARG A 21 4.26 12.55 -7.26
C ARG A 21 3.42 12.35 -8.53
N GLN A 22 2.92 13.41 -9.15
CA GLN A 22 2.15 13.27 -10.39
C GLN A 22 3.00 12.70 -11.53
N LEU A 23 4.27 13.11 -11.65
CA LEU A 23 5.20 12.53 -12.63
C LEU A 23 5.46 11.05 -12.33
N PHE A 24 5.57 10.68 -11.06
CA PHE A 24 5.77 9.31 -10.60
C PHE A 24 4.56 8.41 -10.95
N LEU A 25 3.34 8.91 -10.74
CA LEU A 25 2.10 8.23 -11.11
C LEU A 25 1.92 8.13 -12.63
N ASN A 26 2.15 9.23 -13.36
CA ASN A 26 2.03 9.27 -14.81
C ASN A 26 3.06 8.33 -15.49
N ALA A 27 4.24 8.18 -14.91
CA ALA A 27 5.25 7.23 -15.37
C ALA A 27 4.92 5.77 -14.98
N HIS A 28 3.80 5.52 -14.29
CA HIS A 28 3.35 4.21 -13.83
C HIS A 28 4.42 3.45 -13.01
N ILE A 29 5.34 4.18 -12.36
CA ILE A 29 6.42 3.61 -11.54
C ILE A 29 5.89 2.79 -10.36
N PRO A 30 4.78 3.17 -9.67
CA PRO A 30 4.23 2.35 -8.59
C PRO A 30 3.92 0.90 -9.02
N LEU A 31 3.59 0.65 -10.29
CA LEU A 31 3.28 -0.70 -10.79
C LEU A 31 4.48 -1.66 -10.70
N TYR A 32 5.72 -1.16 -10.75
CA TYR A 32 6.90 -2.00 -10.58
C TYR A 32 7.05 -2.57 -9.17
N LEU A 33 6.32 -2.01 -8.19
CA LEU A 33 6.31 -2.49 -6.81
C LEU A 33 5.29 -3.62 -6.58
N TYR A 34 4.33 -3.80 -7.49
CA TYR A 34 3.28 -4.82 -7.36
C TYR A 34 3.81 -6.25 -7.34
N PRO A 35 4.76 -6.65 -8.23
CA PRO A 35 5.37 -7.97 -8.18
C PRO A 35 6.04 -8.27 -6.83
N PHE A 36 6.58 -7.24 -6.15
CA PHE A 36 7.20 -7.39 -4.84
C PHE A 36 6.18 -7.64 -3.73
N LEU A 37 5.02 -6.99 -3.81
CA LEU A 37 3.88 -7.22 -2.92
C LEU A 37 3.23 -8.60 -3.14
N TYR A 38 3.26 -9.12 -4.36
CA TYR A 38 2.70 -10.44 -4.68
C TYR A 38 3.56 -11.62 -4.19
N THR A 39 4.82 -11.39 -3.79
CA THR A 39 5.71 -12.48 -3.37
C THR A 39 5.14 -13.22 -2.16
N THR A 40 5.05 -14.55 -2.22
CA THR A 40 4.55 -15.40 -1.12
C THR A 40 5.67 -16.01 -0.28
N CYS A 41 6.93 -15.72 -0.60
CA CYS A 41 8.08 -16.26 0.11
C CYS A 41 8.20 -15.66 1.52
N ASN A 42 8.35 -16.52 2.54
CA ASN A 42 8.46 -16.13 3.96
C ASN A 42 9.88 -16.05 4.50
N SER A 43 10.83 -15.68 3.64
CA SER A 43 12.18 -15.38 4.12
C SER A 43 12.31 -13.90 4.47
N LYS A 44 13.13 -13.60 5.48
CA LYS A 44 13.36 -12.22 5.97
C LYS A 44 13.60 -11.17 4.87
N PRO A 45 14.36 -11.44 3.79
CA PRO A 45 14.55 -10.46 2.71
C PRO A 45 13.25 -10.08 1.99
N PHE A 46 12.32 -11.02 1.82
CA PHE A 46 11.04 -10.78 1.17
C PHE A 46 10.04 -10.08 2.10
N ASP A 47 10.07 -10.36 3.40
CA ASP A 47 9.32 -9.58 4.41
C ASP A 47 9.71 -8.09 4.34
N TYR A 48 11.01 -7.79 4.38
CA TYR A 48 11.50 -6.41 4.24
C TYR A 48 11.13 -5.79 2.89
N LEU A 49 11.19 -6.57 1.81
CA LEU A 49 10.84 -6.09 0.48
C LEU A 49 9.35 -5.70 0.39
N ARG A 50 8.45 -6.55 0.90
CA ARG A 50 7.00 -6.28 0.98
C ARG A 50 6.72 -5.06 1.84
N LEU A 51 7.29 -5.03 3.05
CA LEU A 51 7.14 -3.91 4.00
C LEU A 51 7.57 -2.58 3.37
N THR A 52 8.74 -2.55 2.74
CA THR A 52 9.25 -1.32 2.12
C THR A 52 8.40 -0.90 0.92
N SER A 53 7.91 -1.86 0.12
CA SER A 53 7.01 -1.58 -1.00
C SER A 53 5.67 -0.99 -0.52
N LEU A 54 5.12 -1.56 0.55
CA LEU A 54 3.93 -1.05 1.25
C LEU A 54 4.15 0.36 1.79
N GLY A 55 5.33 0.67 2.33
CA GLY A 55 5.69 2.01 2.79
C GLY A 55 5.68 3.07 1.68
N VAL A 56 6.11 2.72 0.46
CA VAL A 56 6.01 3.63 -0.71
C VAL A 56 4.56 3.86 -1.09
N ILE A 57 3.73 2.81 -1.12
CA ILE A 57 2.29 2.93 -1.40
C ILE A 57 1.60 3.76 -0.30
N GLY A 58 1.95 3.54 0.97
CA GLY A 58 1.48 4.30 2.11
C GLY A 58 1.84 5.78 2.03
N ALA A 59 3.05 6.12 1.56
CA ALA A 59 3.44 7.50 1.34
C ALA A 59 2.65 8.17 0.20
N LEU A 60 2.31 7.44 -0.87
CA LEU A 60 1.48 7.97 -1.96
C LEU A 60 0.09 8.36 -1.50
N VAL A 61 -0.56 7.49 -0.71
CA VAL A 61 -1.92 7.75 -0.23
C VAL A 61 -1.95 8.78 0.89
N LYS A 62 -0.94 8.81 1.77
CA LYS A 62 -0.87 9.72 2.94
C LYS A 62 -0.99 11.20 2.57
N GLU A 63 -0.54 11.57 1.38
CA GLU A 63 -0.51 12.96 0.91
C GLU A 63 -1.86 13.47 0.36
N ASN A 64 -2.96 12.73 0.56
CA ASN A 64 -4.33 13.13 0.15
C ASN A 64 -4.49 13.45 -1.34
N ASP A 65 -3.73 12.77 -2.20
CA ASP A 65 -3.85 12.93 -3.64
C ASP A 65 -4.94 12.00 -4.19
N ALA A 66 -6.10 12.58 -4.51
CA ALA A 66 -7.25 11.84 -5.02
C ALA A 66 -6.93 11.05 -6.30
N ASP A 67 -6.03 11.57 -7.16
CA ASP A 67 -5.61 10.87 -8.37
C ASP A 67 -4.76 9.63 -8.04
N ALA A 68 -3.89 9.75 -7.03
CA ALA A 68 -3.09 8.63 -6.53
C ALA A 68 -3.98 7.54 -5.90
N VAL A 69 -4.94 7.94 -5.07
CA VAL A 69 -5.87 7.01 -4.41
C VAL A 69 -6.77 6.34 -5.45
N SER A 70 -7.30 7.09 -6.41
CA SER A 70 -8.13 6.56 -7.50
C SER A 70 -7.36 5.57 -8.38
N PHE A 71 -6.11 5.90 -8.73
CA PHE A 71 -5.21 4.99 -9.44
C PHE A 71 -5.00 3.69 -8.66
N LEU A 72 -4.69 3.76 -7.37
CA LEU A 72 -4.43 2.60 -6.52
C LEU A 72 -5.68 1.74 -6.27
N LEU A 73 -6.85 2.35 -6.12
CA LEU A 73 -8.14 1.66 -6.02
C LEU A 73 -8.52 0.95 -7.32
N SER A 74 -8.00 1.39 -8.46
CA SER A 74 -8.24 0.74 -9.75
C SER A 74 -7.37 -0.51 -9.97
N THR A 75 -6.27 -0.66 -9.23
CA THR A 75 -5.21 -1.65 -9.51
C THR A 75 -5.17 -2.84 -8.53
N GLU A 76 -6.24 -3.10 -7.77
CA GLU A 76 -6.33 -4.23 -6.80
C GLU A 76 -5.29 -4.17 -5.64
N ILE A 77 -4.80 -2.98 -5.28
CA ILE A 77 -3.82 -2.81 -4.18
C ILE A 77 -4.34 -3.35 -2.84
N VAL A 78 -5.65 -3.26 -2.60
CA VAL A 78 -6.28 -3.58 -1.31
C VAL A 78 -6.22 -5.08 -1.03
N PRO A 79 -6.69 -5.97 -1.94
CA PRO A 79 -6.48 -7.42 -1.83
C PRO A 79 -4.99 -7.82 -1.67
N LEU A 80 -4.09 -7.12 -2.36
CA LEU A 80 -2.64 -7.37 -2.32
C LEU A 80 -2.04 -7.09 -0.94
N CYS A 81 -2.43 -5.97 -0.34
CA CYS A 81 -1.97 -5.60 0.98
C CYS A 81 -2.54 -6.52 2.07
N LEU A 82 -3.81 -6.90 1.98
CA LEU A 82 -4.41 -7.89 2.88
C LEU A 82 -3.71 -9.24 2.81
N ARG A 83 -3.41 -9.72 1.59
CA ARG A 83 -2.62 -10.94 1.39
C ARG A 83 -1.22 -10.83 1.99
N SER A 84 -0.57 -9.67 1.86
CA SER A 84 0.76 -9.43 2.44
C SER A 84 0.74 -9.51 3.97
N MET A 85 -0.34 -9.06 4.62
CA MET A 85 -0.53 -9.24 6.07
C MET A 85 -0.68 -10.71 6.43
N GLU A 86 -1.42 -11.50 5.66
CA GLU A 86 -1.66 -12.92 5.98
C GLU A 86 -0.37 -13.75 5.90
N VAL A 87 0.46 -13.48 4.88
CA VAL A 87 1.67 -14.24 4.58
C VAL A 87 2.85 -13.89 5.51
N GLY A 88 3.01 -12.64 5.94
CA GLY A 88 4.20 -12.16 6.66
C GLY A 88 4.45 -12.76 8.05
N SER A 89 5.70 -12.67 8.53
CA SER A 89 6.04 -12.98 9.94
C SER A 89 5.33 -12.04 10.93
N GLN A 90 5.18 -12.41 12.21
CA GLN A 90 4.48 -11.59 13.23
C GLN A 90 5.02 -10.14 13.33
N LEU A 91 6.33 -9.95 13.11
CA LEU A 91 6.98 -8.64 13.10
C LEU A 91 6.82 -7.88 11.77
N SER A 92 6.53 -8.59 10.68
CA SER A 92 6.08 -7.94 9.44
C SER A 92 4.64 -7.51 9.60
N LYS A 93 3.77 -8.37 10.17
CA LYS A 93 2.34 -8.15 10.36
C LYS A 93 2.04 -6.84 11.10
N ASN A 94 2.65 -6.65 12.26
CA ASN A 94 2.46 -5.46 13.08
C ASN A 94 3.01 -4.16 12.45
N SER A 95 4.08 -4.24 11.67
CA SER A 95 4.61 -3.09 10.93
C SER A 95 3.68 -2.77 9.77
N THR A 96 3.37 -3.79 8.94
CA THR A 96 2.47 -3.65 7.78
C THR A 96 1.07 -3.19 8.17
N SER A 97 0.54 -3.61 9.33
CA SER A 97 -0.79 -3.20 9.77
C SER A 97 -0.85 -1.70 10.07
N SER A 98 0.24 -1.10 10.56
CA SER A 98 0.32 0.34 10.82
C SER A 98 0.37 1.17 9.53
N GLU A 99 1.12 0.72 8.52
CA GLU A 99 1.14 1.38 7.21
C GLU A 99 -0.19 1.19 6.47
N LEU A 100 -0.79 0.01 6.57
CA LEU A 100 -2.09 -0.31 5.98
C LEU A 100 -3.25 0.44 6.62
N ALA A 101 -3.20 0.73 7.92
CA ALA A 101 -4.21 1.55 8.57
C ALA A 101 -4.29 2.95 7.92
N GLY A 102 -3.15 3.52 7.54
CA GLY A 102 -3.09 4.80 6.82
C GLY A 102 -3.67 4.70 5.41
N VAL A 103 -3.26 3.67 4.65
CA VAL A 103 -3.81 3.41 3.30
C VAL A 103 -5.32 3.21 3.36
N ASN A 104 -5.79 2.46 4.35
CA ASN A 104 -7.20 2.13 4.46
C ASN A 104 -8.06 3.32 4.85
N ALA A 105 -7.61 4.15 5.79
CA ALA A 105 -8.32 5.36 6.18
C ALA A 105 -8.51 6.32 4.99
N GLN A 106 -7.48 6.48 4.16
CA GLN A 106 -7.52 7.38 3.01
C GLN A 106 -8.37 6.83 1.85
N CYS A 107 -8.22 5.54 1.55
CA CYS A 107 -9.08 4.88 0.56
C CYS A 107 -10.56 4.93 0.97
N LEU A 108 -10.86 4.83 2.26
CA LEU A 108 -12.22 4.96 2.78
C LEU A 108 -12.75 6.40 2.65
N ASP A 109 -11.94 7.41 2.97
CA ASP A 109 -12.30 8.83 2.83
C ASP A 109 -12.65 9.18 1.35
N GLU A 110 -11.81 8.75 0.41
CA GLU A 110 -12.07 8.93 -1.02
C GLU A 110 -13.26 8.08 -1.51
N ALA A 111 -13.49 6.90 -0.94
CA ALA A 111 -14.66 6.09 -1.26
C ALA A 111 -15.98 6.74 -0.76
N HIS A 112 -15.95 7.51 0.32
CA HIS A 112 -17.08 8.34 0.77
C HIS A 112 -17.30 9.58 -0.11
N ARG A 113 -16.24 10.10 -0.74
CA ARG A 113 -16.32 11.22 -1.69
C ARG A 113 -16.78 10.78 -3.10
N GLY A 114 -16.53 9.53 -3.49
CA GLY A 114 -16.90 8.95 -4.80
C GLY A 114 -18.26 8.21 -4.84
N PRO A 115 -18.74 7.82 -6.04
CA PRO A 115 -20.04 7.17 -6.20
C PRO A 115 -20.06 5.73 -5.65
N GLY A 116 -20.47 5.58 -4.38
CA GLY A 116 -21.23 4.50 -3.71
C GLY A 116 -20.84 3.01 -3.85
N SER A 117 -20.42 2.52 -5.02
CA SER A 117 -20.24 1.08 -5.27
C SER A 117 -18.89 0.52 -4.84
N LYS A 118 -17.82 1.32 -4.83
CA LYS A 118 -16.47 0.84 -4.44
C LYS A 118 -16.29 0.79 -2.91
N ALA A 119 -17.01 1.61 -2.17
CA ALA A 119 -16.96 1.69 -0.70
C ALA A 119 -17.48 0.41 -0.01
N LEU A 120 -18.49 -0.25 -0.57
CA LEU A 120 -19.12 -1.44 0.02
C LEU A 120 -18.21 -2.68 -0.03
N THR A 121 -17.48 -2.89 -1.13
CA THR A 121 -16.48 -3.97 -1.25
C THR A 121 -15.29 -3.74 -0.33
N PHE A 122 -14.92 -2.47 -0.13
CA PHE A 122 -13.85 -2.06 0.78
C PHE A 122 -14.22 -2.36 2.24
N ASN A 123 -15.44 -2.03 2.64
CA ASN A 123 -15.93 -2.23 4.01
C ASN A 123 -16.04 -3.71 4.40
N SER A 124 -16.52 -4.58 3.49
CA SER A 124 -16.69 -6.01 3.78
C SER A 124 -15.36 -6.76 3.89
N GLN A 125 -14.38 -6.47 3.02
CA GLN A 125 -13.05 -7.07 3.11
C GLN A 125 -12.25 -6.56 4.32
N MET A 126 -12.43 -5.28 4.68
CA MET A 126 -11.78 -4.69 5.85
C MET A 126 -12.33 -5.24 7.16
N TYR A 127 -13.65 -5.44 7.29
CA TYR A 127 -14.25 -6.05 8.48
C TYR A 127 -13.75 -7.48 8.73
N ILE A 128 -13.57 -8.26 7.65
CA ILE A 128 -13.03 -9.63 7.74
C ILE A 128 -11.56 -9.60 8.17
N ALA A 129 -10.75 -8.69 7.61
CA ALA A 129 -9.35 -8.55 7.97
C ALA A 129 -9.15 -8.07 9.41
N TRP A 130 -9.92 -7.07 9.86
CA TRP A 130 -9.88 -6.57 11.24
C TRP A 130 -10.41 -7.59 12.26
N SER A 131 -11.43 -8.38 11.90
CA SER A 131 -12.01 -9.38 12.79
C SER A 131 -11.13 -10.63 12.97
N MET A 132 -10.12 -10.84 12.12
CA MET A 132 -9.14 -11.93 12.25
C MET A 132 -7.96 -11.60 13.16
N ASP A 133 -7.80 -10.34 13.56
CA ASP A 133 -6.76 -9.86 14.49
C ASP A 133 -7.25 -9.78 15.97
N CYS A 134 -8.46 -10.26 16.28
CA CYS A 134 -9.02 -10.39 17.63
C CYS A 134 -8.94 -11.83 18.16
#